data_AF-A0A7V7Y7M4-F1
#
_entry.id   AF-A0A7V7Y7M4-F1
#
_cell.length_a   1.000
_cell.length_b   1.000
_cell.length_c   1.000
_cell.angle_alpha   90.00
_cell.angle_beta   90.00
_cell.angle_gamma   90.00
#
_symmetry.space_group_name_H-M   'P 1'
#
loop_
_entity.id
_entity.type
_entity.pdbx_description
1 polymer ?
#
loop_
_entity_poly.entity_id
_entity_poly.type
_entity_poly.pdbx_seq_one_letter_code
_entity_poly.pdbx_strand_id
1 'polypeptide(L)'
;MFQNKGQRYVTKGVMDSLPVELQALCWNLIDQNVQKQLPLDYLQIFEFSTEKGNQKLVHRQEEPEERKEYLISPKLRLKSVSQKIWAIDSGEYQTMLLPEEY
;
A
#
# COMPACT_ATOMS: atom_id res chain seq x y z
N MET A 1 -9.52 -11.07 4.52
CA MET A 1 -9.61 -9.76 3.82
C MET A 1 -8.82 -9.81 2.53
N PHE A 2 -9.10 -8.89 1.61
CA PHE A 2 -8.46 -8.65 0.31
C PHE A 2 -8.56 -9.79 -0.72
N GLN A 3 -9.49 -10.73 -0.54
CA GLN A 3 -9.64 -11.90 -1.42
C GLN A 3 -10.29 -11.55 -2.77
N ASN A 4 -11.28 -10.65 -2.78
CA ASN A 4 -12.00 -10.25 -3.98
C ASN A 4 -11.33 -9.05 -4.66
N LYS A 5 -10.84 -9.20 -5.89
CA LYS A 5 -10.16 -8.12 -6.61
C LYS A 5 -11.07 -7.34 -7.57
N GLY A 6 -12.36 -7.67 -7.62
CA GLY A 6 -13.30 -7.13 -8.60
C GLY A 6 -13.67 -5.66 -8.40
N GLN A 7 -13.38 -5.07 -7.24
CA GLN A 7 -13.73 -3.70 -6.89
C GLN A 7 -12.60 -3.04 -6.08
N ARG A 8 -11.60 -2.51 -6.79
CA ARG A 8 -10.51 -1.73 -6.21
C ARG A 8 -10.59 -0.29 -6.68
N TYR A 9 -10.64 0.62 -5.72
CA TYR A 9 -10.69 2.05 -5.94
C TYR A 9 -9.49 2.74 -5.32
N VAL A 10 -9.21 3.94 -5.82
CA VAL A 10 -8.19 4.83 -5.29
C VAL A 10 -8.84 6.19 -5.15
N THR A 11 -8.72 6.84 -4.00
CA THR A 11 -9.23 8.19 -3.81
C THR A 11 -8.48 9.20 -4.68
N LYS A 12 -9.10 10.36 -4.88
CA LYS A 12 -8.46 11.44 -5.63
C LYS A 12 -7.16 11.91 -4.97
N GLY A 13 -7.10 12.00 -3.64
CA GLY A 13 -5.89 12.40 -2.91
C GLY A 13 -4.72 11.46 -3.16
N VAL A 14 -4.95 10.14 -3.13
CA VAL A 14 -3.90 9.16 -3.49
C VAL A 14 -3.54 9.24 -4.97
N MET A 15 -4.52 9.36 -5.86
CA MET A 15 -4.29 9.47 -7.30
C MET A 15 -3.41 10.67 -7.67
N ASP A 16 -3.60 11.80 -7.01
CA ASP A 16 -2.87 13.04 -7.26
C ASP A 16 -1.48 13.07 -6.60
N SER A 17 -1.28 12.35 -5.49
CA SER A 17 -0.06 12.43 -4.67
C SER A 17 0.91 11.27 -4.85
N LEU A 18 0.43 10.07 -5.20
CA LEU A 18 1.24 8.85 -5.27
C LEU A 18 1.38 8.36 -6.71
N PRO A 19 2.60 8.17 -7.26
CA PRO A 19 2.80 7.57 -8.58
C PRO A 19 2.06 6.24 -8.75
N VAL A 20 1.49 6.01 -9.94
CA VAL A 20 0.68 4.81 -10.23
C VAL A 20 1.48 3.52 -10.04
N GLU A 21 2.80 3.55 -10.27
CA GLU A 21 3.69 2.41 -10.04
C GLU A 21 3.77 2.03 -8.56
N LEU A 22 3.72 3.01 -7.65
CA LEU A 22 3.71 2.77 -6.21
C LEU A 22 2.33 2.31 -5.74
N GLN A 23 1.24 2.83 -6.31
CA GLN A 23 -0.11 2.32 -6.06
C GLN A 23 -0.22 0.84 -6.46
N ALA A 24 0.27 0.49 -7.65
CA ALA A 24 0.31 -0.88 -8.14
C ALA A 24 1.19 -1.78 -7.26
N LEU A 25 2.34 -1.28 -6.80
CA LEU A 25 3.19 -2.00 -5.85
C LEU A 25 2.44 -2.35 -4.56
N CYS A 26 1.72 -1.40 -3.96
CA CYS A 26 0.94 -1.66 -2.75
C CYS A 26 -0.11 -2.77 -2.96
N TRP A 27 -0.87 -2.73 -4.06
CA TRP A 27 -1.83 -3.78 -4.38
C TRP A 27 -1.15 -5.13 -4.60
N ASN A 28 -0.01 -5.15 -5.28
CA ASN A 28 0.76 -6.37 -5.52
C ASN A 28 1.29 -6.98 -4.22
N LEU A 29 1.72 -6.16 -3.26
CA LEU A 29 2.18 -6.65 -1.94
C LEU A 29 1.05 -7.30 -1.15
N ILE A 30 -0.15 -6.69 -1.16
CA ILE A 30 -1.35 -7.28 -0.56
C ILE A 30 -1.67 -8.61 -1.24
N ASP A 31 -1.69 -8.62 -2.58
CA ASP A 31 -2.00 -9.81 -3.37
C ASP A 31 -1.02 -10.96 -3.13
N GLN A 32 0.26 -10.66 -2.95
CA GLN A 32 1.26 -11.66 -2.60
C GLN A 32 1.02 -12.26 -1.21
N ASN A 33 0.62 -11.45 -0.23
CA ASN A 33 0.28 -11.97 1.10
C ASN A 33 -0.99 -12.84 1.03
N VAL A 34 -2.00 -12.44 0.25
CA VAL A 34 -3.20 -13.26 -0.03
C VAL A 34 -2.82 -14.60 -0.66
N GLN A 35 -1.99 -14.59 -1.71
CA GLN A 35 -1.52 -15.81 -2.38
C GLN A 35 -0.74 -16.75 -1.46
N LYS A 36 0.04 -16.18 -0.53
CA LYS A 36 0.77 -16.93 0.50
C LYS A 36 -0.12 -17.41 1.65
N GLN A 37 -1.42 -17.12 1.61
CA GLN A 37 -2.38 -17.45 2.68
C GLN A 37 -1.98 -16.88 4.03
N LEU A 38 -1.31 -15.72 4.03
CA LEU A 38 -1.01 -15.00 5.26
C LEU A 38 -2.30 -14.36 5.81
N PRO A 39 -2.51 -14.35 7.13
CA PRO A 39 -3.64 -13.65 7.73
C PRO A 39 -3.49 -12.14 7.51
N LEU A 40 -4.53 -11.52 6.97
CA LEU A 40 -4.63 -10.08 6.74
C LEU A 40 -5.86 -9.54 7.49
N ASP A 41 -5.68 -8.44 8.22
CA ASP A 41 -6.78 -7.61 8.69
C ASP A 41 -7.39 -6.80 7.54
N TYR A 42 -8.36 -5.94 7.88
CA TYR A 42 -9.04 -5.09 6.91
C TYR A 42 -8.23 -3.84 6.54
N LEU A 43 -7.16 -3.52 7.26
CA LEU A 43 -6.42 -2.26 7.17
C LEU A 43 -4.92 -2.50 6.87
N GLN A 44 -4.52 -2.17 5.66
CA GLN A 44 -3.13 -2.29 5.22
C GLN A 44 -2.49 -0.92 5.14
N ILE A 45 -1.41 -0.71 5.87
CA ILE A 45 -0.77 0.61 6.03
C ILE A 45 0.55 0.62 5.26
N PHE A 46 0.71 1.63 4.40
CA PHE A 46 1.92 1.86 3.62
C PHE A 46 2.52 3.22 3.96
N GLU A 47 3.77 3.22 4.41
CA GLU A 47 4.51 4.42 4.79
C GLU A 47 5.71 4.58 3.86
N PHE A 48 5.65 5.60 3.02
CA PHE A 48 6.71 5.96 2.09
C PHE A 48 7.64 6.99 2.72
N SER A 49 8.94 6.81 2.52
CA SER A 49 9.96 7.77 2.95
C SER A 49 11.19 7.65 2.06
N THR A 50 12.20 8.49 2.28
CA THR A 50 13.50 8.38 1.59
C THR A 50 14.59 8.01 2.59
N GLU A 51 15.41 7.02 2.26
CA GLU A 51 16.56 6.60 3.07
C GLU A 51 17.81 6.59 2.19
N LYS A 52 18.80 7.41 2.53
CA LYS A 52 20.06 7.57 1.78
C LYS A 52 19.85 7.81 0.27
N GLY A 53 18.84 8.61 -0.08
CA GLY A 53 18.49 8.95 -1.46
C GLY A 53 17.67 7.89 -2.20
N ASN A 54 17.37 6.75 -1.58
CA ASN A 54 16.51 5.71 -2.16
C ASN A 54 15.10 5.80 -1.57
N GLN A 55 14.09 5.50 -2.39
CA GLN A 55 12.72 5.38 -1.92
C GLN A 55 12.60 4.14 -1.01
N LYS A 56 12.09 4.35 0.20
CA LYS A 56 11.75 3.32 1.19
C LYS A 56 10.24 3.18 1.29
N LEU A 57 9.78 1.96 1.50
CA LEU A 57 8.39 1.62 1.80
C LEU A 57 8.35 0.72 3.03
N VAL A 58 7.52 1.07 4.01
CA VAL A 58 7.15 0.19 5.12
C VAL A 58 5.71 -0.24 4.91
N HIS A 59 5.45 -1.55 4.85
CA HIS A 59 4.12 -2.14 4.78
C HIS A 59 3.83 -2.86 6.09
N ARG A 60 2.73 -2.51 6.75
CA ARG A 60 2.31 -3.12 8.01
C ARG A 60 0.80 -3.28 8.13
N GLN A 61 0.39 -4.09 9.10
CA GLN A 61 -0.99 -4.31 9.53
C GLN A 61 -1.03 -4.48 11.05
N GLU A 62 -2.21 -4.48 11.66
CA GLU A 62 -2.40 -4.48 13.11
C GLU A 62 -2.77 -5.86 13.66
N GLU A 63 -3.53 -6.68 12.92
CA GLU A 63 -3.98 -8.00 13.41
C GLU A 63 -3.88 -9.14 12.37
N PRO A 64 -3.00 -10.14 12.58
CA PRO A 64 -1.88 -10.11 13.52
C PRO A 64 -0.88 -9.02 13.14
N GLU A 65 -0.17 -8.47 14.13
CA GLU A 65 0.86 -7.46 13.89
C GLU A 65 1.95 -8.01 12.97
N GLU A 66 2.10 -7.37 11.81
CA GLU A 66 3.10 -7.74 10.80
C GLU A 66 3.69 -6.47 10.19
N ARG A 67 5.00 -6.48 9.92
CA ARG A 67 5.72 -5.32 9.40
C ARG A 67 6.86 -5.74 8.48
N LYS A 68 6.90 -5.17 7.27
CA LYS A 68 7.93 -5.42 6.26
C LYS A 68 8.47 -4.10 5.71
N GLU A 69 9.77 -4.05 5.46
CA GLU A 69 10.44 -2.91 4.85
C GLU A 69 10.99 -3.26 3.47
N TYR A 70 10.90 -2.32 2.55
CA TYR A 70 11.35 -2.46 1.17
C TYR A 70 12.17 -1.23 0.78
N LEU A 71 13.35 -1.47 0.20
CA LEU A 71 14.10 -0.45 -0.52
C LEU A 71 13.78 -0.59 -2.01
N ILE A 72 13.17 0.44 -2.56
CA ILE A 72 12.75 0.47 -3.96
C ILE A 72 13.97 0.82 -4.81
N SER A 73 14.22 0.01 -5.84
CA SER A 73 15.39 0.18 -6.70
C SER A 73 15.39 1.55 -7.39
N PRO A 74 16.51 2.30 -7.35
CA PRO A 74 16.62 3.57 -8.06
C PRO A 74 16.50 3.44 -9.58
N LYS A 75 16.63 2.21 -10.12
CA LYS A 75 16.41 1.92 -11.55
C LYS A 75 14.98 2.22 -12.01
N LEU A 76 14.01 2.22 -11.09
CA LEU A 76 12.61 2.53 -11.40
C LEU A 76 12.37 4.02 -11.67
N ARG A 77 13.35 4.91 -11.38
CA ARG A 77 13.31 6.36 -11.65
C ARG A 77 12.01 7.04 -11.18
N LEU A 78 11.43 6.54 -10.10
CA LEU A 78 10.22 7.10 -9.52
C LEU A 78 10.54 8.42 -8.82
N LYS A 79 9.60 9.36 -8.86
CA LYS A 79 9.65 10.55 -8.01
C LYS A 79 9.61 10.10 -6.56
N SER A 80 10.57 10.55 -5.76
CA SER A 80 10.56 10.28 -4.32
C SER A 80 9.32 10.88 -3.67
N VAL A 81 8.66 10.08 -2.85
CA VAL A 81 7.46 10.46 -2.11
C VAL A 81 7.65 10.15 -0.63
N SER A 82 7.07 10.99 0.20
CA SER A 82 7.04 10.83 1.65
C SER A 82 5.62 11.07 2.12
N GLN A 83 4.88 9.99 2.31
CA GLN A 83 3.48 10.03 2.72
C GLN A 83 3.04 8.67 3.28
N LYS A 84 1.89 8.66 3.93
CA LYS A 84 1.21 7.45 4.38
C LYS A 84 -0.06 7.26 3.56
N ILE A 85 -0.36 6.02 3.19
CA ILE A 85 -1.67 5.64 2.66
C ILE A 85 -2.19 4.42 3.39
N TRP A 86 -3.50 4.24 3.35
CA TRP A 86 -4.18 3.03 3.78
C TRP A 86 -4.80 2.34 2.57
N ALA A 87 -4.83 1.01 2.60
CA ALA A 87 -5.74 0.22 1.79
C ALA A 87 -6.72 -0.48 2.74
N ILE A 88 -8.01 -0.25 2.53
CA ILE A 88 -9.09 -0.77 3.37
C ILE A 88 -9.91 -1.77 2.56
N ASP A 89 -10.22 -2.92 3.14
CA ASP A 89 -11.23 -3.86 2.65
C ASP A 89 -12.51 -3.72 3.48
N SER A 90 -13.57 -3.18 2.88
CA SER A 90 -14.88 -3.03 3.53
C SER A 90 -15.70 -4.32 3.58
N GLY A 91 -15.24 -5.38 2.89
CA GLY A 91 -16.01 -6.60 2.62
C GLY A 91 -16.82 -6.53 1.32
N GLU A 92 -17.15 -5.33 0.83
CA GLU A 92 -17.84 -5.13 -0.46
C GLU A 92 -16.90 -4.61 -1.56
N TYR A 93 -16.09 -3.62 -1.20
CA TYR A 93 -15.06 -3.02 -2.05
C TYR A 93 -13.78 -2.73 -1.28
N GLN A 94 -12.70 -2.56 -2.02
CA GLN A 94 -11.39 -2.17 -1.50
C GLN A 94 -11.01 -0.77 -1.99
N THR A 95 -10.46 0.05 -1.11
CA THR A 95 -10.07 1.43 -1.44
C THR A 95 -8.70 1.75 -0.88
N MET A 96 -7.85 2.38 -1.71
CA MET A 96 -6.67 3.11 -1.24
C MET A 96 -7.01 4.58 -1.00
N LEU A 97 -6.62 5.08 0.16
CA LEU A 97 -6.90 6.45 0.61
C LEU A 97 -5.77 7.02 1.46
N LEU A 98 -5.72 8.34 1.56
CA LEU A 98 -4.91 9.03 2.56
C LEU A 98 -5.58 8.86 3.94
N PRO A 99 -4.80 8.80 5.04
CA PRO A 99 -5.37 8.76 6.39
C PRO A 99 -6.35 9.90 6.69
N GLU A 100 -6.13 11.08 6.10
CA GLU A 100 -6.96 12.26 6.29
C GLU A 100 -8.26 12.23 5.47
N GLU A 101 -8.42 11.26 4.57
CA GLU A 101 -9.64 11.04 3.77
C GLU A 101 -10.59 10.01 4.40
N TYR A 102 -10.22 9.42 5.55
CA TYR A 102 -11.03 8.48 6.33
C TYR A 102 -11.80 9.19 7.44
#